data_AF-A0A9D0YP53-F1
#
_entry.id   AF-A0A9D0YP53-F1
#
_cell.length_a   1.000
_cell.length_b   1.000
_cell.length_c   1.000
_cell.angle_alpha   90.00
_cell.angle_beta   90.00
_cell.angle_gamma   90.00
#
_symmetry.space_group_name_H-M   'P 1'
#
loop_
_entity.id
_entity.type
_entity.pdbx_description
1 polymer ?
#
loop_
_entity_poly.entity_id
_entity_poly.type
_entity_poly.pdbx_seq_one_letter_code
_entity_poly.pdbx_strand_id
1 'polypeptide(L)'
;MEIWLFVTIGISAVLIGGTILISKKGKKTSSEVSEEYEIIEDEAPAPSISVSEEEETGCPEEIKKQLLNKQKQIFKEAHKVYMVLNNILKNKNLSPELKKEFETFIRSYNRLKELEEEIQVYPFGDCDRVFELKFNFYNKMVKETAKKIMVLAKTLK
;
A
#
# COMPACT_ATOMS: atom_id res chain seq x y z
N MET A 1 26.67 20.71 -36.43
CA MET A 1 25.39 20.67 -37.17
C MET A 1 24.85 19.25 -37.02
N GLU A 2 24.33 18.84 -35.85
CA GLU A 2 23.05 19.26 -35.22
C GLU A 2 21.89 19.25 -36.21
N ILE A 3 20.94 18.32 -36.03
CA ILE A 3 19.52 18.62 -35.79
C ILE A 3 18.94 17.47 -34.95
N TRP A 4 18.49 17.81 -33.75
CA TRP A 4 17.61 17.02 -32.90
C TRP A 4 16.16 17.22 -33.38
N LEU A 5 15.38 16.14 -33.50
CA LEU A 5 13.92 16.23 -33.63
C LEU A 5 13.28 15.83 -32.31
N PHE A 6 12.92 16.85 -31.52
CA PHE A 6 11.98 16.75 -30.42
C PHE A 6 10.56 16.77 -30.97
N VAL A 7 9.75 15.75 -30.67
CA VAL A 7 8.30 15.80 -30.87
C VAL A 7 7.67 16.06 -29.51
N THR A 8 7.35 17.33 -29.27
CA THR A 8 6.51 17.82 -28.17
C THR A 8 5.07 17.83 -28.63
N ILE A 9 4.20 17.00 -28.04
CA ILE A 9 2.74 17.21 -28.10
C ILE A 9 2.32 17.67 -26.72
N GLY A 10 2.13 18.99 -26.62
CA GLY A 10 1.43 19.61 -25.50
C GLY A 10 -0.07 19.50 -25.71
N ILE A 11 -0.80 19.16 -24.64
CA ILE A 11 -2.21 19.52 -24.51
C ILE A 11 -2.32 20.38 -23.26
N SER A 12 -2.69 21.62 -23.55
CA SER A 12 -2.86 22.76 -22.67
C SER A 12 -4.02 22.56 -21.69
N ALA A 13 -3.90 23.26 -20.57
CA ALA A 13 -4.85 23.36 -19.48
C ALA A 13 -6.26 23.83 -19.89
N VAL A 14 -7.27 23.32 -19.17
CA VAL A 14 -8.56 24.00 -18.97
C VAL A 14 -8.82 24.04 -17.46
N LEU A 15 -8.41 25.15 -16.84
CA LEU A 15 -8.87 25.58 -15.52
C LEU A 15 -10.20 26.30 -15.72
N ILE A 16 -11.31 25.66 -15.35
CA ILE A 16 -12.59 26.37 -15.16
C ILE A 16 -12.79 26.49 -13.64
N GLY A 17 -12.51 27.68 -13.15
CA GLY A 17 -12.92 28.13 -11.83
C GLY A 17 -14.42 28.41 -11.79
N GLY A 18 -15.00 28.31 -10.59
CA GLY A 18 -16.40 28.61 -10.36
C GLY A 18 -16.76 28.46 -8.88
N THR A 19 -16.24 29.34 -8.04
CA THR A 19 -16.71 29.54 -6.67
C THR A 19 -18.15 30.06 -6.69
N ILE A 20 -19.10 29.31 -6.12
CA ILE A 20 -20.43 29.84 -5.79
C ILE A 20 -20.43 30.21 -4.31
N LEU A 21 -20.41 31.51 -4.04
CA LEU A 21 -20.70 32.11 -2.74
C LEU A 21 -21.97 32.96 -2.87
N ILE A 22 -22.72 33.03 -1.76
CA ILE A 22 -23.81 33.98 -1.41
C ILE A 22 -25.20 33.47 -1.90
N SER A 23 -26.29 33.40 -1.10
CA SER A 23 -26.72 34.34 -0.06
C SER A 23 -27.74 33.75 0.93
N LYS A 24 -27.64 34.23 2.18
CA LYS A 24 -28.61 34.07 3.27
C LYS A 24 -29.57 35.28 3.22
N LYS A 25 -30.88 35.14 2.98
CA LYS A 25 -31.90 36.13 3.43
C LYS A 25 -33.37 35.67 3.32
N GLY A 26 -33.98 35.45 4.50
CA GLY A 26 -35.42 35.65 4.86
C GLY A 26 -36.48 34.78 4.17
N LYS A 27 -37.72 34.62 4.65
CA LYS A 27 -38.41 34.78 5.96
C LYS A 27 -39.86 34.31 5.69
N LYS A 28 -40.39 33.36 6.47
CA LYS A 28 -41.81 32.89 6.57
C LYS A 28 -42.40 32.30 5.27
N THR A 29 -43.22 31.24 5.28
CA THR A 29 -44.56 31.13 5.89
C THR A 29 -45.02 29.66 5.92
N SER A 30 -45.95 29.36 6.82
CA SER A 30 -46.62 28.09 7.14
C SER A 30 -47.72 27.67 6.17
N SER A 31 -48.21 26.43 6.38
CA SER A 31 -49.52 25.84 5.96
C SER A 31 -49.58 25.41 4.49
N GLU A 32 -50.30 24.40 4.04
CA GLU A 32 -51.18 23.36 4.58
C GLU A 32 -51.51 22.44 3.38
N VAL A 33 -51.95 21.21 3.65
CA VAL A 33 -52.77 20.34 2.76
C VAL A 33 -52.18 19.92 1.40
N SER A 34 -51.92 18.62 1.26
CA SER A 34 -52.13 17.87 0.01
C SER A 34 -52.40 16.42 0.43
N GLU A 35 -53.69 16.09 0.56
CA GLU A 35 -54.42 15.28 -0.43
C GLU A 35 -54.09 13.79 -0.34
N GLU A 36 -54.91 13.14 0.48
CA GLU A 36 -55.45 11.80 0.34
C GLU A 36 -55.45 11.27 -1.11
N TYR A 37 -54.71 10.19 -1.34
CA TYR A 37 -54.98 9.25 -2.41
C TYR A 37 -54.83 7.84 -1.85
N GLU A 38 -55.97 7.23 -1.57
CA GLU A 38 -56.14 5.78 -1.40
C GLU A 38 -56.75 5.28 -2.73
N ILE A 39 -56.15 4.27 -3.37
CA ILE A 39 -56.81 3.25 -4.20
C ILE A 39 -55.76 2.15 -4.59
N ILE A 40 -55.93 1.01 -3.91
CA ILE A 40 -55.98 -0.40 -4.39
C ILE A 40 -54.69 -1.11 -4.89
N GLU A 41 -54.50 -2.29 -4.28
CA GLU A 41 -53.50 -3.34 -4.43
C GLU A 41 -53.31 -3.87 -5.86
N ASP A 42 -52.06 -4.12 -6.26
CA ASP A 42 -51.71 -5.27 -7.09
C ASP A 42 -50.25 -5.69 -6.88
N GLU A 43 -50.08 -7.01 -6.87
CA GLU A 43 -48.95 -7.83 -6.44
C GLU A 43 -47.65 -7.61 -7.24
N ALA A 44 -46.55 -7.30 -6.55
CA ALA A 44 -45.19 -7.47 -7.08
C ALA A 44 -44.32 -8.11 -5.99
N PRO A 45 -43.77 -9.32 -6.18
CA PRO A 45 -42.83 -9.86 -5.22
C PRO A 45 -41.58 -8.98 -5.24
N ALA A 46 -41.39 -8.21 -4.16
CA ALA A 46 -40.13 -7.52 -3.93
C ALA A 46 -39.02 -8.58 -4.01
N PRO A 47 -37.99 -8.42 -4.86
CA PRO A 47 -36.81 -9.24 -4.74
C PRO A 47 -36.22 -8.89 -3.37
N SER A 48 -36.46 -9.74 -2.38
CA SER A 48 -35.68 -9.75 -1.16
C SER A 48 -34.26 -10.05 -1.60
N ILE A 49 -33.47 -9.00 -1.83
CA ILE A 49 -32.03 -9.10 -1.86
C ILE A 49 -31.70 -9.52 -0.44
N SER A 50 -31.64 -10.84 -0.23
CA SER A 50 -30.90 -11.43 0.87
C SER A 50 -29.47 -10.95 0.63
N VAL A 51 -29.12 -9.82 1.24
CA VAL A 51 -27.75 -9.48 1.53
C VAL A 51 -27.29 -10.63 2.41
N SER A 52 -26.72 -11.66 1.78
CA SER A 52 -25.89 -12.60 2.47
C SER A 52 -24.82 -11.74 3.11
N GLU A 53 -24.92 -11.56 4.43
CA GLU A 53 -23.79 -11.24 5.28
C GLU A 53 -22.79 -12.37 5.06
N GLU A 54 -22.07 -12.29 3.95
CA GLU A 54 -20.83 -13.02 3.75
C GLU A 54 -19.97 -12.56 4.91
N GLU A 55 -19.88 -13.40 5.96
CA GLU A 55 -18.99 -13.19 7.08
C GLU A 55 -17.67 -12.73 6.49
N GLU A 56 -17.34 -11.44 6.70
CA GLU A 56 -16.11 -10.82 6.23
C GLU A 56 -14.99 -11.53 7.00
N THR A 57 -14.62 -12.71 6.51
CA THR A 57 -13.81 -13.66 7.24
C THR A 57 -12.40 -13.13 7.09
N GLY A 58 -11.99 -12.37 8.10
CA GLY A 58 -10.64 -11.84 8.19
C GLY A 58 -9.59 -12.96 8.20
N CYS A 59 -8.33 -12.57 8.22
CA CYS A 59 -7.23 -13.54 8.24
C CYS A 59 -7.40 -14.54 9.41
N PRO A 60 -7.50 -15.86 9.15
CA PRO A 60 -7.67 -16.85 10.21
C PRO A 60 -6.56 -16.77 11.25
N GLU A 61 -6.89 -16.88 12.54
CA GLU A 61 -5.93 -16.69 13.63
C GLU A 61 -4.78 -17.71 13.61
N GLU A 62 -5.03 -18.95 13.16
CA GLU A 62 -4.00 -19.97 12.96
C GLU A 62 -3.00 -19.55 11.88
N ILE A 63 -3.50 -19.05 10.74
CA ILE A 63 -2.69 -18.57 9.63
C ILE A 63 -1.90 -17.33 10.06
N LYS A 64 -2.55 -16.39 10.75
CA LYS A 64 -1.92 -15.18 11.30
C LYS A 64 -0.74 -15.53 12.20
N LYS A 65 -0.90 -16.48 13.12
CA LYS A 65 0.20 -16.97 13.99
C LYS A 65 1.34 -17.58 13.18
N GLN A 66 1.05 -18.37 12.16
CA GLN A 66 2.06 -18.96 11.27
C GLN A 66 2.82 -17.87 10.50
N LEU A 67 2.11 -16.88 9.95
CA LEU A 67 2.69 -15.75 9.24
C LEU A 67 3.60 -14.91 10.14
N LEU A 68 3.18 -14.62 11.38
CA LEU A 68 4.00 -13.91 12.37
C LEU A 68 5.29 -14.68 12.71
N ASN A 69 5.21 -16.01 12.87
CA ASN A 69 6.41 -16.82 13.11
C ASN A 69 7.36 -16.81 11.89
N LYS A 70 6.81 -16.96 10.67
CA LYS A 70 7.58 -16.88 9.41
C LYS A 70 8.24 -15.51 9.26
N GLN A 71 7.51 -14.44 9.55
CA GLN A 71 8.04 -13.07 9.55
C GLN A 71 9.21 -12.92 10.51
N LYS A 72 9.08 -13.38 11.76
CA LYS A 72 10.15 -13.32 12.77
C LYS A 72 11.40 -14.05 12.33
N GLN A 73 11.24 -15.24 11.74
CA GLN A 73 12.37 -16.01 11.22
C GLN A 73 13.08 -15.29 10.07
N ILE A 74 12.33 -14.84 9.06
CA ILE A 74 12.88 -14.13 7.90
C ILE A 74 13.57 -12.84 8.34
N PHE A 75 12.93 -12.06 9.21
CA PHE A 75 13.46 -10.81 9.70
C PHE A 75 14.72 -11.00 10.54
N LYS A 76 14.77 -12.04 11.39
CA LYS A 76 15.98 -12.38 12.17
C LYS A 76 17.19 -12.64 11.26
N GLU A 77 17.00 -13.38 10.16
CA GLU A 77 18.09 -13.62 9.20
C GLU A 77 18.49 -12.33 8.46
N ALA A 78 17.51 -11.51 8.04
CA ALA A 78 17.79 -10.21 7.44
C ALA A 78 18.53 -9.27 8.40
N HIS A 79 18.20 -9.31 9.71
CA HIS A 79 18.83 -8.50 10.74
C HIS A 79 20.30 -8.85 10.95
N LYS A 80 20.66 -10.14 10.91
CA LYS A 80 22.07 -10.55 10.94
C LYS A 80 22.85 -9.95 9.77
N VAL A 81 22.27 -9.98 8.56
CA VAL A 81 22.89 -9.38 7.37
C VAL A 81 23.03 -7.87 7.54
N TYR A 82 21.99 -7.18 8.02
CA TYR A 82 22.04 -5.75 8.32
C TYR A 82 23.20 -5.42 9.27
N MET A 83 23.37 -6.17 10.36
CA MET A 83 24.46 -5.94 11.31
C MET A 83 25.84 -6.07 10.66
N VAL A 84 26.04 -7.10 9.82
CA VAL A 84 27.30 -7.29 9.09
C VAL A 84 27.56 -6.15 8.12
N LEU A 85 26.58 -5.79 7.29
CA LEU A 85 26.72 -4.71 6.31
C LEU A 85 26.98 -3.37 7.00
N ASN A 86 26.22 -3.06 8.05
CA ASN A 86 26.39 -1.82 8.79
C ASN A 86 27.79 -1.72 9.40
N ASN A 87 28.33 -2.81 9.94
CA ASN A 87 29.70 -2.84 10.46
C ASN A 87 30.77 -2.66 9.38
N ILE A 88 30.59 -3.28 8.20
CA ILE A 88 31.53 -3.16 7.07
C ILE A 88 31.56 -1.74 6.51
N LEU A 89 30.39 -1.11 6.39
CA LEU A 89 30.23 0.19 5.75
C LEU A 89 30.38 1.37 6.72
N LYS A 90 30.41 1.10 8.03
CA LYS A 90 30.53 2.13 9.07
C LYS A 90 31.77 2.99 8.81
N ASN A 91 31.58 4.30 8.82
CA ASN A 91 32.63 5.31 8.65
C ASN A 91 33.40 5.24 7.32
N LYS A 92 32.90 4.50 6.32
CA LYS A 92 33.48 4.47 4.97
C LYS A 92 32.82 5.53 4.08
N ASN A 93 33.63 6.15 3.23
CA ASN A 93 33.10 6.97 2.13
C ASN A 93 32.56 6.03 1.04
N LEU A 94 31.23 5.97 0.94
CA LEU A 94 30.56 5.08 -0.02
C LEU A 94 30.55 5.72 -1.41
N SER A 95 30.88 4.92 -2.43
CA SER A 95 30.65 5.33 -3.81
C SER A 95 29.15 5.54 -4.07
N PRO A 96 28.76 6.36 -5.06
CA PRO A 96 27.35 6.60 -5.36
C PRO A 96 26.55 5.32 -5.64
N GLU A 97 27.17 4.36 -6.33
CA GLU A 97 26.58 3.06 -6.64
C GLU A 97 26.33 2.24 -5.37
N LEU A 98 27.32 2.17 -4.48
CA LEU A 98 27.19 1.44 -3.22
C LEU A 98 26.15 2.08 -2.28
N LYS A 99 26.08 3.41 -2.25
CA LYS A 99 25.07 4.14 -1.48
C LYS A 99 23.66 3.78 -1.96
N LYS A 100 23.44 3.73 -3.28
CA LYS A 100 22.14 3.34 -3.88
C LYS A 100 21.74 1.92 -3.51
N GLU A 101 22.67 0.96 -3.60
CA GLU A 101 22.39 -0.44 -3.23
C GLU A 101 22.13 -0.57 -1.73
N PHE A 102 22.86 0.15 -0.88
CA PHE A 102 22.63 0.17 0.57
C PHE A 102 21.28 0.79 0.95
N GLU A 103 20.88 1.91 0.32
CA GLU A 103 19.55 2.49 0.51
C GLU A 103 18.44 1.52 0.10
N THR A 104 18.63 0.78 -1.01
CA THR A 104 17.69 -0.25 -1.46
C THR A 104 17.59 -1.41 -0.47
N PHE A 105 18.73 -1.83 0.09
CA PHE A 105 18.78 -2.82 1.16
C PHE A 105 17.98 -2.33 2.39
N ILE A 106 18.24 -1.11 2.86
CA ILE A 106 17.58 -0.54 4.04
C ILE A 106 16.06 -0.43 3.82
N ARG A 107 15.62 0.03 2.65
CA ARG A 107 14.19 0.07 2.31
C ARG A 107 13.55 -1.32 2.37
N SER A 108 14.20 -2.33 1.81
CA SER A 108 13.68 -3.70 1.80
C SER A 108 13.67 -4.33 3.20
N TYR A 109 14.72 -4.07 3.99
CA TYR A 109 14.84 -4.50 5.37
C TYR A 109 13.75 -3.89 6.27
N ASN A 110 13.52 -2.58 6.17
CA ASN A 110 12.46 -1.90 6.92
C ASN A 110 11.10 -2.43 6.51
N ARG A 111 10.89 -2.71 5.23
CA ARG A 111 9.62 -3.25 4.77
C ARG A 111 9.34 -4.66 5.32
N LEU A 112 10.37 -5.52 5.46
CA LEU A 112 10.22 -6.80 6.18
C LEU A 112 9.82 -6.63 7.65
N LYS A 113 10.32 -5.58 8.32
CA LYS A 113 9.95 -5.25 9.69
C LYS A 113 8.46 -4.88 9.79
N GLU A 114 8.02 -3.97 8.91
CA GLU A 114 6.63 -3.48 8.87
C GLU A 114 5.61 -4.59 8.58
N LEU A 115 6.01 -5.68 7.91
CA LEU A 115 5.11 -6.82 7.69
C LEU A 115 4.58 -7.43 9.00
N GLU A 116 5.29 -7.31 10.13
CA GLU A 116 4.78 -7.80 11.41
C GLU A 116 3.48 -7.08 11.81
N GLU A 117 3.48 -5.75 11.72
CA GLU A 117 2.32 -4.91 12.02
C GLU A 117 1.24 -5.10 10.96
N GLU A 118 1.63 -5.22 9.70
CA GLU A 118 0.70 -5.41 8.60
C GLU A 118 -0.08 -6.74 8.73
N ILE A 119 0.56 -7.82 9.16
CA ILE A 119 -0.11 -9.12 9.44
C ILE A 119 -1.13 -8.97 10.57
N GLN A 120 -0.87 -8.12 11.56
CA GLN A 120 -1.75 -7.96 12.72
C GLN A 120 -3.09 -7.31 12.35
N VAL A 121 -3.07 -6.37 11.40
CA VAL A 121 -4.23 -5.54 11.02
C VAL A 121 -4.82 -5.91 9.66
N TYR A 122 -4.35 -6.98 9.02
CA TYR A 122 -4.81 -7.37 7.68
C TYR A 122 -6.26 -7.89 7.72
N PRO A 123 -7.21 -7.26 7.01
CA PRO A 123 -8.63 -7.54 7.18
C PRO A 123 -9.15 -8.66 6.26
N PHE A 124 -8.32 -9.24 5.39
CA PHE A 124 -8.78 -10.17 4.35
C PHE A 124 -8.32 -11.61 4.60
N GLY A 125 -9.14 -12.58 4.17
CA GLY A 125 -8.88 -14.01 4.30
C GLY A 125 -7.76 -14.56 3.41
N ASP A 126 -7.31 -13.81 2.38
CA ASP A 126 -6.23 -14.18 1.46
C ASP A 126 -4.82 -13.89 2.01
N CYS A 127 -4.71 -13.71 3.33
CA CYS A 127 -3.50 -13.29 4.00
C CYS A 127 -2.32 -14.24 3.78
N ASP A 128 -2.55 -15.54 3.70
CA ASP A 128 -1.53 -16.55 3.44
C ASP A 128 -0.77 -16.27 2.14
N ARG A 129 -1.50 -16.09 1.04
CA ARG A 129 -0.97 -15.85 -0.29
C ARG A 129 -0.30 -14.49 -0.38
N VAL A 130 -0.95 -13.45 0.12
CA VAL A 130 -0.44 -12.07 0.04
C VAL A 130 0.86 -11.92 0.83
N PHE A 131 0.92 -12.43 2.06
CA PHE A 131 2.12 -12.34 2.86
C PHE A 131 3.23 -13.27 2.38
N GLU A 132 2.91 -14.44 1.84
CA GLU A 132 3.91 -15.30 1.20
C GLU A 132 4.60 -14.59 0.02
N LEU A 133 3.86 -13.93 -0.85
CA LEU A 133 4.42 -13.15 -1.95
C LEU A 133 5.30 -12.00 -1.44
N LYS A 134 4.82 -11.26 -0.43
CA LYS A 134 5.59 -10.15 0.18
C LYS A 134 6.88 -10.65 0.82
N PHE A 135 6.83 -11.74 1.60
CA PHE A 135 8.01 -12.35 2.19
C PHE A 135 9.03 -12.75 1.14
N ASN A 136 8.60 -13.45 0.09
CA ASN A 136 9.48 -13.89 -0.98
C ASN A 136 10.13 -12.72 -1.70
N PHE A 137 9.34 -11.69 -2.03
CA PHE A 137 9.83 -10.49 -2.70
C PHE A 137 10.88 -9.75 -1.86
N TYR A 138 10.56 -9.36 -0.62
CA TYR A 138 11.48 -8.55 0.19
C TYR A 138 12.68 -9.36 0.66
N ASN A 139 12.53 -10.64 0.98
CA ASN A 139 13.67 -11.50 1.33
C ASN A 139 14.63 -11.67 0.14
N LYS A 140 14.09 -11.82 -1.08
CA LYS A 140 14.91 -11.85 -2.30
C LYS A 140 15.66 -10.53 -2.47
N MET A 141 14.98 -9.40 -2.36
CA MET A 141 15.60 -8.07 -2.47
C MET A 141 16.72 -7.89 -1.46
N VAL A 142 16.50 -8.23 -0.19
CA VAL A 142 17.53 -8.18 0.87
C VAL A 142 18.74 -9.05 0.51
N LYS A 143 18.53 -10.29 0.07
CA LYS A 143 19.62 -11.22 -0.28
C LYS A 143 20.41 -10.75 -1.50
N GLU A 144 19.74 -10.29 -2.55
CA GLU A 144 20.40 -9.85 -3.80
C GLU A 144 21.16 -8.55 -3.61
N THR A 145 20.54 -7.55 -2.97
CA THR A 145 21.20 -6.28 -2.65
C THR A 145 22.38 -6.49 -1.70
N ALA A 146 22.24 -7.33 -0.66
CA ALA A 146 23.35 -7.67 0.22
C ALA A 146 24.54 -8.29 -0.54
N LYS A 147 24.28 -9.21 -1.47
CA LYS A 147 25.34 -9.80 -2.31
C LYS A 147 26.06 -8.73 -3.13
N LYS A 148 25.32 -7.83 -3.78
CA LYS A 148 25.91 -6.71 -4.55
C LYS A 148 26.74 -5.80 -3.67
N ILE A 149 26.20 -5.40 -2.52
CA ILE A 149 26.90 -4.56 -1.52
C ILE A 149 28.20 -5.25 -1.10
N MET A 150 28.19 -6.55 -0.82
CA MET A 150 29.40 -7.29 -0.44
C MET A 150 30.45 -7.33 -1.55
N VAL A 151 30.04 -7.40 -2.82
CA VAL A 151 30.97 -7.34 -3.96
C VAL A 151 31.57 -5.94 -4.09
N LEU A 152 30.73 -4.90 -4.06
CA LEU A 152 31.17 -3.50 -4.14
C LEU A 152 32.05 -3.11 -2.94
N ALA A 153 31.70 -3.55 -1.73
CA ALA A 153 32.44 -3.24 -0.51
C ALA A 153 33.88 -3.80 -0.50
N LYS A 154 34.16 -4.89 -1.24
CA LYS A 154 35.53 -5.41 -1.41
C LYS A 154 36.48 -4.41 -2.09
N THR A 155 35.93 -3.44 -2.83
CA THR A 155 36.71 -2.39 -3.49
C THR A 155 37.02 -1.21 -2.57
N LEU A 156 36.37 -1.14 -1.40
CA LEU A 156 36.62 -0.12 -0.39
C LEU A 156 37.87 -0.47 0.41
N LYS A 157 39.04 -0.03 -0.07
CA LYS A 157 40.31 -0.07 0.67
C LYS A 157 40.23 0.74 1.96
#